data_AF-A0A3R9BY11-F1
#
_entry.id   AF-A0A3R9BY11-F1
#
_cell.length_a   1.000
_cell.length_b   1.000
_cell.length_c   1.000
_cell.angle_alpha   90.00
_cell.angle_beta   90.00
_cell.angle_gamma   90.00
#
_symmetry.space_group_name_H-M   'P 1'
#
loop_
_entity.id
_entity.type
_entity.pdbx_description
1 polymer ?
#
loop_
_entity_poly.entity_id
_entity_poly.type
_entity_poly.pdbx_seq_one_letter_code
_entity_poly.pdbx_strand_id
1 'polypeptide(L)'
;MGVEIVRVPADWQHPEEEGELVVGAHHEPLYYIDAAEKTAFQLYENVSEGSPVSPVFTTREELAEWLEQKGWPAESIEFLLANGHAPTRVTLL
;
A
#
# COMPACT_ATOMS: atom_id res chain seq x y z
N MET A 1 13.39 -5.05 4.28
CA MET A 1 12.02 -5.46 4.62
C MET A 1 11.30 -4.28 5.21
N GLY A 2 10.10 -3.97 4.73
CA GLY A 2 9.33 -2.79 5.08
C GLY A 2 8.06 -2.72 4.23
N VAL A 3 7.36 -1.58 4.31
CA VAL A 3 6.18 -1.30 3.48
C VAL A 3 6.37 -0.02 2.68
N GLU A 4 5.58 0.14 1.63
CA GLU A 4 5.47 1.36 0.85
C GLU A 4 4.01 1.69 0.53
N ILE A 5 3.72 2.98 0.40
CA ILE A 5 2.45 3.51 -0.09
C ILE A 5 2.54 3.65 -1.60
N VAL A 6 1.69 2.91 -2.29
CA VAL A 6 1.59 2.92 -3.75
C VAL A 6 0.35 3.71 -4.15
N ARG A 7 0.49 4.51 -5.21
CA ARG A 7 -0.62 5.26 -5.81
C ARG A 7 -1.31 4.39 -6.86
N VAL A 8 -2.61 4.22 -6.72
CA VAL A 8 -3.43 3.32 -7.54
C VAL A 8 -4.74 4.01 -7.96
N PRO A 9 -5.45 3.54 -9.00
CA PRO A 9 -6.83 3.94 -9.25
C PRO A 9 -7.75 3.72 -8.04
N ALA A 10 -8.81 4.50 -7.93
CA ALA A 10 -9.76 4.38 -6.80
C ALA A 10 -10.51 3.04 -6.80
N ASP A 11 -10.74 2.45 -7.97
CA ASP A 11 -11.37 1.16 -8.20
C ASP A 11 -10.35 0.04 -8.50
N TRP A 12 -9.08 0.27 -8.16
CA TRP A 12 -7.99 -0.66 -8.41
C TRP A 12 -8.26 -2.04 -7.80
N GLN A 13 -8.17 -3.07 -8.66
CA GLN A 13 -8.21 -4.47 -8.27
C GLN A 13 -6.90 -5.11 -8.68
N HIS A 14 -6.25 -5.75 -7.71
CA HIS A 14 -5.02 -6.46 -7.98
C HIS A 14 -5.32 -7.68 -8.86
N PRO A 15 -4.42 -8.04 -9.81
CA PRO A 15 -4.57 -9.28 -10.54
C PRO A 15 -4.68 -10.49 -9.59
N GLU A 16 -5.69 -11.32 -9.84
CA GLU A 16 -6.00 -12.55 -9.12
C GLU A 16 -6.07 -13.71 -10.12
N GLU A 17 -5.52 -14.88 -9.75
CA GLU A 17 -5.69 -16.13 -10.48
C GLU A 17 -6.35 -17.16 -9.56
N GLU A 18 -7.40 -17.81 -10.05
CA GLU A 18 -8.20 -18.78 -9.27
C GLU A 18 -8.72 -18.27 -7.91
N GLY A 19 -8.87 -16.94 -7.77
CA GLY A 19 -9.33 -16.30 -6.52
C GLY A 19 -8.23 -16.08 -5.49
N GLU A 20 -6.97 -16.35 -5.84
CA GLU A 20 -5.81 -15.99 -5.04
C GLU A 20 -5.08 -14.81 -5.69
N LEU A 21 -4.54 -13.92 -4.84
CA LEU A 21 -3.65 -12.87 -5.32
C LEU A 21 -2.43 -13.52 -5.95
N VAL A 22 -2.13 -13.12 -7.19
CA VAL A 22 -0.92 -13.59 -7.86
C VAL A 22 0.27 -12.96 -7.16
N VAL A 23 0.98 -13.74 -6.35
CA VAL A 23 2.25 -13.34 -5.74
C VAL A 23 3.21 -13.00 -6.89
N GLY A 24 3.74 -11.78 -6.94
CA GLY A 24 4.55 -11.32 -8.08
C GLY A 24 3.78 -10.66 -9.22
N ALA A 25 2.45 -10.51 -9.13
CA ALA A 25 1.75 -9.57 -10.01
C ALA A 25 2.01 -8.13 -9.55
N HIS A 26 3.24 -7.69 -9.73
CA HIS A 26 3.81 -6.42 -9.30
C HIS A 26 3.03 -5.19 -9.78
N HIS A 27 3.54 -4.00 -9.45
CA HIS A 27 3.15 -2.69 -9.99
C HIS A 27 3.13 -2.60 -11.54
N GLU A 28 3.43 -3.67 -12.28
CA GLU A 28 3.48 -3.68 -13.74
C GLU A 28 2.21 -3.14 -14.39
N PRO A 29 0.98 -3.55 -14.03
CA PRO A 29 -0.21 -2.96 -14.61
C PRO A 29 -0.29 -1.45 -14.34
N LEU A 30 0.18 -1.01 -13.16
CA LEU A 30 0.24 0.41 -12.82
C LEU A 30 1.20 1.17 -13.74
N TYR A 31 2.22 0.55 -14.35
CA TYR A 31 3.12 1.25 -15.27
C TYR A 31 2.44 1.77 -16.53
N TYR A 32 1.31 1.16 -16.90
CA TYR A 32 0.53 1.54 -18.09
C TYR A 32 -0.66 2.46 -17.76
N ILE A 33 -0.88 2.78 -16.49
CA ILE A 33 -1.94 3.68 -16.02
C ILE A 33 -1.38 5.10 -15.87
N ASP A 34 -2.14 6.09 -16.32
CA ASP A 34 -1.75 7.49 -16.22
C ASP A 34 -1.61 7.92 -14.76
N ALA A 35 -0.63 8.77 -14.46
CA ALA A 35 -0.42 9.28 -13.11
C ALA A 35 -1.64 10.06 -12.57
N ALA A 36 -2.40 10.71 -13.45
CA ALA A 36 -3.63 11.42 -13.09
C ALA A 36 -4.76 10.48 -12.65
N GLU A 37 -4.76 9.23 -13.11
CA GLU A 37 -5.76 8.22 -12.72
C GLU A 37 -5.44 7.55 -11.38
N LYS A 38 -4.18 7.63 -10.92
CA LYS A 38 -3.72 7.02 -9.65
C LYS A 38 -4.06 7.89 -8.45
N THR A 39 -5.34 8.09 -8.19
CA THR A 39 -5.83 9.04 -7.17
C THR A 39 -5.87 8.49 -5.75
N ALA A 40 -5.79 7.17 -5.58
CA ALA A 40 -5.93 6.48 -4.29
C ALA A 40 -4.59 5.94 -3.76
N PHE A 41 -4.64 5.36 -2.56
CA PHE A 41 -3.50 4.87 -1.78
C PHE A 41 -3.70 3.41 -1.38
N GLN A 42 -2.65 2.61 -1.48
CA GLN A 42 -2.65 1.22 -1.03
C GLN A 42 -1.26 0.86 -0.49
N LEU A 43 -1.21 0.01 0.54
CA LEU A 43 0.02 -0.40 1.19
C LEU A 43 0.54 -1.72 0.61
N TYR A 44 1.83 -1.78 0.32
CA TYR A 44 2.53 -2.94 -0.24
C TYR A 44 3.73 -3.34 0.63
N GLU A 45 4.12 -4.62 0.61
CA GLU A 45 5.39 -5.07 1.21
C GLU A 45 6.57 -4.88 0.24
N ASN A 46 7.68 -4.31 0.74
CA ASN A 46 8.85 -3.97 -0.08
C ASN A 46 9.70 -5.18 -0.54
N VAL A 47 9.46 -6.41 -0.05
CA VAL A 47 10.39 -7.55 -0.25
C VAL A 47 9.71 -8.81 -0.80
N SER A 48 8.40 -8.98 -0.58
CA SER A 48 7.59 -10.06 -1.15
C SER A 48 6.85 -9.52 -2.36
N GLU A 49 7.52 -9.49 -3.51
CA GLU A 49 6.90 -9.62 -4.82
C GLU A 49 5.66 -8.71 -5.12
N GLY A 50 5.53 -7.57 -4.44
CA GLY A 50 4.50 -6.56 -4.71
C GLY A 50 3.07 -6.96 -4.38
N SER A 51 2.81 -7.79 -3.36
CA SER A 51 1.43 -8.05 -2.93
C SER A 51 0.88 -6.90 -2.05
N PRO A 52 -0.38 -6.47 -2.27
CA PRO A 52 -1.02 -5.47 -1.43
C PRO A 52 -1.34 -6.07 -0.07
N VAL A 53 -1.07 -5.32 1.00
CA VAL A 53 -1.39 -5.71 2.39
C VAL A 53 -2.51 -4.87 2.99
N SER A 54 -3.12 -4.00 2.19
CA SER A 54 -4.28 -3.20 2.58
C SER A 54 -5.34 -3.14 1.48
N PRO A 55 -6.58 -2.75 1.85
CA PRO A 55 -7.54 -2.20 0.90
C PRO A 55 -7.00 -0.95 0.17
N VAL A 56 -7.75 -0.50 -0.83
CA VAL A 56 -7.55 0.80 -1.49
C VAL A 56 -8.26 1.89 -0.68
N PHE A 57 -7.56 2.99 -0.42
CA PHE A 57 -8.06 4.16 0.31
C PHE A 57 -8.06 5.40 -0.56
N THR A 58 -9.13 6.19 -0.51
CA THR A 58 -9.24 7.40 -1.34
C THR A 58 -8.42 8.55 -0.75
N THR A 59 -8.22 8.53 0.56
CA THR A 59 -7.49 9.58 1.28
C THR A 59 -6.36 9.02 2.13
N ARG A 60 -5.42 9.89 2.53
CA ARG A 60 -4.31 9.50 3.43
C ARG A 60 -4.81 9.28 4.86
N GLU A 61 -5.87 9.99 5.22
CA GLU A 61 -6.54 9.93 6.51
C GLU A 61 -7.21 8.57 6.71
N GLU A 62 -7.92 8.05 5.69
CA GLU A 62 -8.49 6.71 5.71
C GLU A 62 -7.43 5.62 5.89
N LEU A 63 -6.29 5.75 5.20
CA LEU A 63 -5.15 4.85 5.38
C LEU A 63 -4.59 4.95 6.81
N ALA A 64 -4.46 6.17 7.35
CA ALA A 64 -3.96 6.39 8.70
C ALA A 64 -4.87 5.73 9.75
N GLU A 65 -6.18 5.98 9.67
CA GLU A 65 -7.18 5.39 10.56
C GLU A 65 -7.16 3.86 10.52
N TRP A 66 -6.97 3.27 9.34
CA TRP A 66 -6.83 1.83 9.20
C TRP A 66 -5.56 1.29 9.87
N LEU A 67 -4.43 1.99 9.71
CA LEU A 67 -3.16 1.61 10.36
C LEU A 67 -3.26 1.72 11.88
N GLU A 68 -3.89 2.77 12.41
CA GLU A 68 -4.17 2.92 13.84
C GLU A 68 -5.02 1.75 14.36
N GLN A 69 -6.07 1.37 13.64
CA GLN A 69 -6.90 0.21 13.97
C GLN A 69 -6.11 -1.12 13.93
N LYS A 70 -5.06 -1.20 13.09
CA LYS A 70 -4.11 -2.33 13.08
C LYS A 70 -3.07 -2.26 14.20
N GLY A 71 -3.10 -1.22 15.04
CA GLY A 71 -2.22 -1.05 16.18
C GLY A 71 -0.87 -0.42 15.85
N TRP A 72 -0.74 0.25 14.71
CA TRP A 72 0.50 0.96 14.38
C TRP A 72 0.69 2.18 15.28
N PRO A 73 1.91 2.45 15.78
CA PRO A 73 2.20 3.67 16.51
C PRO A 73 1.98 4.91 15.65
N ALA A 74 1.44 5.98 16.24
CA ALA A 74 1.22 7.25 15.55
C ALA A 74 2.49 7.79 14.88
N GLU A 75 3.64 7.71 15.56
CA GLU A 75 4.94 8.14 15.00
C GLU A 75 5.35 7.34 13.75
N SER A 76 5.02 6.05 13.71
CA SER A 76 5.30 5.18 12.57
C SER A 76 4.38 5.48 11.39
N ILE A 77 3.12 5.81 11.67
CA ILE A 77 2.13 6.24 10.66
C ILE A 77 2.56 7.59 10.07
N GLU A 78 2.89 8.57 10.91
CA GLU A 78 3.40 9.87 10.46
C GLU A 78 4.66 9.72 9.61
N PHE A 79 5.59 8.87 10.04
CA PHE A 79 6.80 8.57 9.27
C PHE A 79 6.47 7.98 7.90
N LEU A 80 5.59 6.97 7.85
CA LEU A 80 5.18 6.31 6.60
C LEU A 80 4.49 7.31 5.66
N LEU A 81 3.56 8.12 6.15
CA LEU A 81 2.83 9.09 5.34
C LEU A 81 3.77 10.18 4.78
N ALA A 82 4.74 10.64 5.57
CA ALA A 82 5.70 11.65 5.16
C ALA A 82 6.70 11.12 4.12
N ASN A 83 7.16 9.87 4.28
CA ASN A 83 8.23 9.31 3.44
C ASN A 83 7.73 8.41 2.31
N GLY A 84 6.45 8.05 2.30
CA GLY A 84 5.87 7.08 1.38
C GLY A 84 6.34 5.63 1.61
N HIS A 85 7.26 5.39 2.55
CA HIS A 85 7.75 4.06 2.90
C HIS A 85 8.17 4.01 4.37
N ALA A 86 8.13 2.82 4.97
CA ALA A 86 8.64 2.58 6.31
C ALA A 86 9.35 1.22 6.37
N PRO A 87 10.61 1.15 6.84
CA PRO A 87 11.28 -0.13 7.06
C PRO A 87 10.61 -0.89 8.21
N THR A 88 10.65 -2.22 8.19
CA THR A 88 10.00 -3.09 9.21
C THR A 88 10.38 -2.71 10.65
N ARG A 89 11.58 -2.17 10.88
CA ARG A 89 12.01 -1.72 12.21
C ARG A 89 11.17 -0.55 12.77
N VAL A 90 10.56 0.25 11.89
CA VAL A 90 9.66 1.36 12.24
C VAL A 90 8.23 0.85 12.44
N THR A 91 7.85 -0.25 11.79
CA THR A 91 6.49 -0.81 11.81
C THR A 91 6.24 -1.80 12.96
N LEU A 92 7.27 -2.15 13.75
CA LEU A 92 7.23 -3.19 14.81
C LEU A 92 7.41 -2.62 16.24
N LEU A 93 7.38 -1.30 16.41
CA LEU A 93 7.48 -0.66 17.72
C LEU A 93 6.11 -0.51 18.39
#